data_AF-A0A7S9E0X9-F1
#
_entry.id   AF-A0A7S9E0X9-F1
#
_cell.length_a   1.000
_cell.length_b   1.000
_cell.length_c   1.000
_cell.angle_alpha   90.00
_cell.angle_beta   90.00
_cell.angle_gamma   90.00
#
_symmetry.space_group_name_H-M   'P 1'
#
loop_
_entity.id
_entity.type
_entity.pdbx_description
1 polymer ?
#
loop_
_entity_poly.entity_id
_entity_poly.type
_entity_poly.pdbx_seq_one_letter_code
_entity_poly.pdbx_strand_id
1 'polypeptide(L)'
;MPTNDFKAFATGNSANVISQADYLALAALVSGFSSGKASSAQINKALRQSTVMASVLAQFISDSAGVDVLDNGNTAQILANLNTGMTALTPGRLINVQYFTAGGQYTPRRA
;
A
#
# COMPACT_ATOMS: atom_id res chain seq x y z
N MET A 1 -2.16 -3.62 -19.68
CA MET A 1 -2.24 -3.57 -18.21
C MET A 1 -1.50 -2.32 -17.77
N PRO A 2 -2.03 -1.56 -16.80
CA PRO A 2 -1.31 -0.42 -16.26
C PRO A 2 -0.04 -0.86 -15.52
N THR A 3 0.98 -0.01 -15.54
CA THR A 3 2.34 -0.28 -15.07
C THR A 3 2.52 0.18 -13.64
N ASN A 4 3.22 -0.61 -12.84
CA ASN A 4 3.66 -0.23 -11.49
C ASN A 4 5.19 -0.25 -11.43
N ASP A 5 5.82 0.90 -11.23
CA ASP A 5 7.28 1.02 -11.15
C ASP A 5 7.84 0.79 -9.75
N PHE A 6 7.02 0.84 -8.69
CA PHE A 6 7.46 0.60 -7.33
C PHE A 6 7.72 -0.89 -7.11
N LYS A 7 8.98 -1.29 -6.97
CA LYS A 7 9.38 -2.69 -6.85
C LYS A 7 9.71 -3.07 -5.42
N ALA A 8 9.28 -4.27 -5.03
CA ALA A 8 9.73 -4.89 -3.79
C ALA A 8 11.22 -5.24 -3.89
N PHE A 9 11.99 -4.87 -2.87
CA PHE A 9 13.41 -5.15 -2.80
C PHE A 9 13.70 -6.45 -2.05
N ALA A 10 14.71 -7.17 -2.53
CA ALA A 10 15.27 -8.35 -1.87
C ALA A 10 14.25 -9.45 -1.58
N THR A 11 13.24 -9.73 -2.41
CA THR A 11 12.21 -10.77 -2.14
C THR A 11 12.58 -12.20 -2.56
N GLY A 12 13.70 -12.39 -3.27
CA GLY A 12 14.13 -13.72 -3.74
C GLY A 12 14.48 -14.71 -2.62
N ASN A 13 14.39 -16.01 -2.91
CA ASN A 13 14.63 -17.10 -1.97
C ASN A 13 16.00 -17.04 -1.25
N SER A 14 17.04 -16.53 -1.92
CA SER A 14 18.40 -16.43 -1.38
C SER A 14 18.82 -14.99 -1.05
N ALA A 15 17.85 -14.08 -0.91
CA ALA A 15 18.15 -12.71 -0.58
C ALA A 15 18.77 -12.59 0.81
N ASN A 16 19.85 -11.81 0.92
CA ASN A 16 20.57 -11.55 2.16
C ASN A 16 19.72 -10.71 3.12
N VAL A 17 18.83 -11.36 3.87
CA VAL A 17 18.05 -10.77 4.95
C VAL A 17 18.08 -11.69 6.16
N ILE A 18 17.95 -11.11 7.35
CA ILE A 18 17.75 -11.92 8.56
C ILE A 18 16.34 -12.51 8.62
N SER A 19 16.17 -13.55 9.44
CA SER A 19 14.85 -14.15 9.69
C SER A 19 13.88 -13.16 10.33
N GLN A 20 12.58 -13.47 10.30
CA GLN A 20 11.60 -12.62 10.97
C GLN A 20 11.80 -12.63 12.49
N ALA A 21 12.13 -13.78 13.09
CA ALA A 21 12.36 -13.90 14.52
C ALA A 21 13.56 -13.04 14.96
N ASP A 22 14.68 -13.12 14.23
CA ASP A 22 15.88 -12.33 14.55
C ASP A 22 15.63 -10.82 14.40
N TYR A 23 14.80 -10.42 13.43
CA TYR A 23 14.44 -9.02 13.25
C TYR A 23 13.60 -8.48 14.39
N LEU A 24 12.63 -9.26 14.89
CA LEU A 24 11.80 -8.87 16.04
C LEU A 24 12.59 -8.85 17.35
N ALA A 25 13.62 -9.68 17.49
CA ALA A 25 14.52 -9.68 18.65
C ALA A 25 15.54 -8.54 18.63
N LEU A 26 15.66 -7.80 17.52
CA LEU A 26 16.68 -6.77 17.37
C LEU A 26 16.32 -5.52 18.18
N ALA A 27 17.17 -5.14 19.14
CA ALA A 27 17.00 -3.90 19.92
C ALA A 27 16.89 -2.64 19.02
N ALA A 28 17.61 -2.64 17.90
CA ALA A 28 17.58 -1.56 16.90
C ALA A 28 16.23 -1.40 16.18
N LEU A 29 15.28 -2.33 16.33
CA LEU A 29 13.91 -2.14 15.84
C LEU A 29 13.21 -0.97 16.55
N VAL A 30 13.56 -0.72 17.82
CA VAL A 30 13.03 0.39 18.61
C VAL A 30 13.92 1.62 18.52
N SER A 31 15.23 1.47 18.72
CA SER A 31 16.16 2.60 18.82
C SER A 31 16.75 3.07 17.49
N GLY A 32 16.57 2.29 16.41
CA GLY A 32 17.41 2.39 15.23
C GLY A 32 18.86 1.95 15.49
N PHE A 33 19.68 1.96 14.44
CA PHE A 33 21.13 1.74 14.57
C PHE A 33 21.81 3.03 15.05
N SER A 34 22.13 3.10 16.34
CA SER A 34 22.66 4.33 16.95
C SER A 34 24.18 4.51 16.77
N SER A 35 24.95 3.43 16.78
CA SER A 35 26.40 3.46 16.58
C SER A 35 26.91 2.12 16.06
N GLY A 36 28.05 2.13 15.37
CA GLY A 36 28.63 0.93 14.74
C GLY A 36 28.10 0.67 13.32
N LYS A 37 28.45 -0.49 12.75
CA LYS A 37 28.01 -0.88 11.40
C LYS A 37 26.75 -1.73 11.51
N ALA A 38 25.66 -1.29 10.88
CA ALA A 38 24.49 -2.14 10.68
C ALA A 38 24.85 -3.27 9.69
N SER A 39 24.46 -4.51 9.99
CA SER A 39 24.67 -5.61 9.06
C SER A 39 23.80 -5.40 7.81
N SER A 40 24.35 -5.70 6.63
CA SER A 40 23.62 -5.62 5.37
C SER A 40 22.34 -6.46 5.39
N ALA A 41 22.35 -7.61 6.08
CA ALA A 41 21.17 -8.46 6.26
C ALA A 41 20.05 -7.77 7.07
N GLN A 42 20.41 -6.96 8.05
CA GLN A 42 19.44 -6.22 8.88
C GLN A 42 18.84 -5.05 8.11
N ILE A 43 19.67 -4.28 7.39
CA ILE A 43 19.21 -3.17 6.54
C ILE A 43 18.35 -3.69 5.40
N ASN A 44 18.75 -4.76 4.72
CA ASN A 44 17.96 -5.37 3.65
C ASN A 44 16.59 -5.84 4.16
N LYS A 45 16.49 -6.31 5.42
CA LYS A 45 15.21 -6.69 6.03
C LYS A 45 14.31 -5.47 6.23
N ALA A 46 14.84 -4.36 6.73
CA ALA A 46 14.08 -3.11 6.87
C ALA A 46 13.63 -2.55 5.51
N LEU A 47 14.53 -2.53 4.53
CA LEU A 47 14.22 -2.11 3.15
C LEU A 47 13.17 -3.02 2.51
N ARG A 48 13.26 -4.34 2.68
CA ARG A 48 12.25 -5.29 2.18
C ARG A 48 10.88 -4.97 2.78
N GLN A 49 10.76 -4.80 4.11
CA GLN A 49 9.47 -4.50 4.76
C GLN A 49 8.84 -3.23 4.17
N SER A 50 9.63 -2.18 3.99
CA SER A 50 9.15 -0.92 3.42
C SER A 50 8.77 -1.04 1.94
N THR A 51 9.64 -1.63 1.11
CA THR A 51 9.45 -1.67 -0.34
C THR A 51 8.38 -2.67 -0.77
N VAL A 52 8.18 -3.77 -0.04
CA VAL A 52 7.08 -4.70 -0.27
C VAL A 52 5.75 -3.97 -0.09
N MET A 53 5.56 -3.26 1.03
CA MET A 53 4.33 -2.49 1.28
C MET A 53 4.10 -1.41 0.22
N ALA A 54 5.17 -0.69 -0.18
CA ALA A 54 5.08 0.31 -1.24
C ALA A 54 4.66 -0.31 -2.59
N SER A 55 5.28 -1.44 -2.99
CA SER A 55 4.94 -2.11 -4.24
C SER A 55 3.50 -2.64 -4.26
N VAL A 56 3.01 -3.15 -3.12
CA VAL A 56 1.65 -3.67 -2.97
C VAL A 56 0.65 -2.53 -3.06
N LEU A 57 0.91 -1.40 -2.38
CA LEU A 57 0.05 -0.22 -2.46
C LEU A 57 0.01 0.35 -3.87
N ALA A 58 1.16 0.46 -4.54
CA ALA A 58 1.22 0.94 -5.92
C ALA A 58 0.50 -0.01 -6.89
N GLN A 59 0.62 -1.33 -6.69
CA GLN A 59 -0.12 -2.31 -7.49
C GLN A 59 -1.63 -2.18 -7.27
N PHE A 60 -2.05 -2.02 -6.02
CA PHE A 60 -3.45 -1.79 -5.68
C PHE A 60 -4.01 -0.54 -6.38
N ILE A 61 -3.27 0.57 -6.38
CA ILE A 61 -3.66 1.80 -7.08
C ILE A 61 -3.79 1.53 -8.58
N SER A 62 -2.77 0.89 -9.18
CA SER A 62 -2.73 0.56 -10.60
C SER A 62 -3.94 -0.26 -11.03
N ASP A 63 -4.25 -1.31 -10.28
CA ASP A 63 -5.36 -2.23 -10.58
C ASP A 63 -6.73 -1.56 -10.35
N SER A 64 -6.87 -0.77 -9.28
CA SER A 64 -8.16 -0.19 -8.88
C SER A 64 -8.55 1.03 -9.71
N ALA A 65 -7.57 1.87 -10.08
CA ALA A 65 -7.80 3.07 -10.89
C ALA A 65 -7.59 2.83 -12.39
N GLY A 66 -6.98 1.71 -12.80
CA GLY A 66 -6.71 1.40 -14.19
C GLY A 66 -5.67 2.33 -14.83
N VAL A 67 -4.71 2.83 -14.04
CA VAL A 67 -3.71 3.84 -14.45
C VAL A 67 -2.29 3.42 -14.07
N ASP A 68 -1.29 3.94 -14.79
CA ASP A 68 0.11 3.72 -14.44
C ASP A 68 0.47 4.42 -13.11
N VAL A 69 1.33 3.77 -12.33
CA VAL A 69 1.92 4.30 -11.10
C VAL A 69 3.44 4.31 -11.26
N LEU A 70 3.95 5.45 -11.74
CA LEU A 70 5.35 5.63 -12.18
C LEU A 70 6.23 6.22 -11.06
N ASP A 71 7.48 5.76 -10.96
CA ASP A 71 8.48 6.29 -10.02
C ASP A 71 9.26 7.45 -10.66
N ASN A 72 8.57 8.58 -10.89
CA ASN A 72 9.13 9.77 -11.54
C ASN A 72 9.16 11.01 -10.61
N GLY A 73 8.92 10.80 -9.31
CA GLY A 73 8.87 11.86 -8.31
C GLY A 73 7.57 12.66 -8.25
N ASN A 74 6.57 12.41 -9.12
CA ASN A 74 5.29 13.12 -9.09
C ASN A 74 4.33 12.57 -8.03
N THR A 75 4.60 12.93 -6.78
CA THR A 75 3.80 12.50 -5.61
C THR A 75 2.34 12.98 -5.67
N ALA A 76 2.07 14.14 -6.28
CA ALA A 76 0.71 14.66 -6.43
C ALA A 76 -0.15 13.76 -7.34
N GLN A 77 0.42 13.25 -8.43
CA GLN A 77 -0.25 12.29 -9.31
C GLN A 77 -0.49 10.97 -8.60
N ILE A 78 0.48 10.46 -7.85
CA ILE A 78 0.32 9.21 -7.07
C ILE A 78 -0.82 9.36 -6.05
N LEU A 79 -0.92 10.51 -5.36
CA LEU A 79 -2.00 10.79 -4.43
C LEU A 79 -3.37 10.87 -5.13
N ALA A 80 -3.44 11.54 -6.29
CA ALA A 80 -4.67 11.61 -7.08
C ALA A 80 -5.13 10.20 -7.51
N ASN A 81 -4.19 9.38 -8.00
CA ASN A 81 -4.47 8.00 -8.39
C ASN A 81 -4.94 7.14 -7.20
N LEU A 82 -4.33 7.32 -6.02
CA LEU A 82 -4.77 6.64 -4.80
C LEU A 82 -6.21 6.97 -4.44
N ASN A 83 -6.58 8.25 -4.46
CA ASN A 83 -7.97 8.67 -4.20
C ASN A 83 -8.94 8.02 -5.19
N THR A 84 -8.61 8.06 -6.49
CA THR A 84 -9.39 7.41 -7.54
C THR A 84 -9.57 5.92 -7.26
N GLY A 85 -8.48 5.19 -7.01
CA GLY A 85 -8.52 3.74 -6.75
C GLY A 85 -9.35 3.38 -5.52
N MET A 86 -9.26 4.16 -4.45
CA MET A 86 -10.07 3.97 -3.24
C MET A 86 -11.57 4.19 -3.51
N THR A 87 -11.92 5.22 -4.31
CA THR A 87 -13.32 5.46 -4.68
C THR A 87 -13.87 4.41 -5.65
N ALA A 88 -13.03 3.90 -6.55
CA ALA A 88 -13.41 2.88 -7.53
C ALA A 88 -13.82 1.55 -6.88
N LEU A 89 -13.29 1.23 -5.70
CA LEU A 89 -13.64 0.04 -4.91
C LEU A 89 -14.79 0.25 -3.92
N THR A 90 -15.35 1.45 -3.85
CA THR A 90 -16.56 1.74 -3.05
C THR A 90 -17.79 2.13 -3.89
N PRO A 91 -18.07 1.49 -5.04
CA PRO A 91 -19.28 1.79 -5.79
C PRO A 91 -20.48 1.35 -4.96
N GLY A 92 -21.25 2.32 -4.48
CA GLY A 92 -22.44 2.05 -3.67
C GLY A 92 -22.24 1.99 -2.16
N ARG A 93 -21.20 2.63 -1.59
CA ARG A 93 -21.30 3.01 -0.16
C ARG A 93 -22.60 3.81 -0.02
N LEU A 94 -23.52 3.34 0.82
CA LEU A 94 -24.75 4.05 1.14
C LEU A 94 -24.36 5.35 1.85
N ILE A 95 -24.10 6.41 1.08
CA ILE A 95 -23.82 7.76 1.61
C ILE A 95 -25.07 8.30 2.33
N ASN A 96 -26.24 7.75 2.00
CA ASN A 96 -27.52 8.16 2.56
C ASN A 96 -28.25 6.96 3.17
N VAL A 97 -28.20 6.81 4.49
CA VAL A 97 -29.13 5.92 5.21
C VAL A 97 -30.46 6.68 5.28
N GLN A 98 -31.43 6.27 4.47
CA GLN A 98 -32.78 6.82 4.53
C GLN A 98 -33.62 6.00 5.52
N TYR A 99 -34.06 6.66 6.58
CA TYR A 99 -35.01 6.08 7.54
C TYR A 99 -36.44 6.40 7.07
N PHE A 100 -37.18 5.37 6.69
CA PHE A 100 -38.61 5.51 6.37
C PHE A 100 -39.43 5.27 7.63
N THR A 101 -40.17 6.29 8.08
CA THR A 101 -41.08 6.20 9.24
C THR A 101 -42.53 5.90 8.82
N ALA A 102 -42.80 5.77 7.53
CA ALA A 102 -44.06 5.33 6.94
C ALA A 102 -43.80 4.55 5.64
N GLY A 103 -44.71 3.64 5.27
CA GLY A 103 -44.59 2.85 4.03
C GLY A 103 -44.80 3.70 2.78
N GLY A 104 -43.91 3.55 1.79
CA GLY A 104 -43.99 4.23 0.49
C GLY A 104 -43.09 3.56 -0.55
N GLN A 105 -43.33 3.83 -1.85
CA GLN A 105 -42.47 3.32 -2.91
C GLN A 105 -41.15 4.09 -2.93
N TYR A 106 -40.03 3.38 -2.74
CA TYR A 106 -38.69 3.92 -2.90
C TYR A 106 -38.13 3.53 -4.28
N THR A 107 -37.77 4.53 -5.09
CA THR A 107 -37.03 4.33 -6.33
C THR A 107 -35.60 4.81 -6.11
N PRO A 108 -34.63 3.91 -5.87
CA PRO A 108 -33.24 4.31 -5.74
C PRO A 108 -32.74 4.90 -7.05
N ARG A 109 -32.17 6.11 -6.99
CA ARG A 109 -31.37 6.64 -8.10
C ARG A 109 -30.03 5.93 -8.05
N ARG A 110 -29.77 5.04 -9.01
CA ARG A 110 -28.43 4.47 -9.20
C ARG A 110 -27.53 5.59 -9.72
N ALA A 111 -26.40 5.80 -9.06
CA ALA A 111 -25.29 6.56 -9.63
C ALA A 111 -24.60 5.69 -10.70
#